data_AF-A0AAE6WXF6-F1
#
_entry.id   AF-A0AAE6WXF6-F1
#
_cell.length_a   1.000
_cell.length_b   1.000
_cell.length_c   1.000
_cell.angle_alpha   90.00
_cell.angle_beta   90.00
_cell.angle_gamma   90.00
#
_symmetry.space_group_name_H-M   'P 1'
#
loop_
_entity.id
_entity.type
_entity.pdbx_description
1 polymer ?
#
loop_
_entity_poly.entity_id
_entity_poly.type
_entity_poly.pdbx_seq_one_letter_code
_entity_poly.pdbx_strand_id
1 'polypeptide(L)'
;MKYGLICLVFLFTMQQAQAEVYTCTVSGKMVYQGKPCAGSKELSNKVTQSQNQIKEIQESAAKDRLERASRKEPKIGMTKAEAEKSTWGYPDKVNTTTAARNEFEQWIYRTPYSGSKYLHFTNGKITSISN
;
A
#
# COMPACT_ATOMS: atom_id res chain seq x y z
N MET A 1 10.07 -48.10 -8.37
CA MET A 1 10.14 -47.83 -6.92
C MET A 1 10.67 -46.41 -6.68
N LYS A 2 9.85 -45.37 -6.82
CA LYS A 2 10.31 -43.97 -6.59
C LYS A 2 9.23 -42.96 -6.18
N TYR A 3 8.04 -43.43 -5.80
CA TYR A 3 6.93 -42.58 -5.36
C TYR A 3 6.39 -42.93 -3.97
N GLY A 4 6.98 -43.91 -3.27
CA GLY A 4 6.53 -44.33 -1.94
C GLY A 4 6.93 -43.40 -0.79
N LEU A 5 7.85 -42.45 -1.02
CA LEU A 5 8.41 -41.59 0.04
C LEU A 5 7.84 -40.16 0.05
N ILE A 6 6.90 -39.83 -0.84
CA ILE A 6 6.34 -38.46 -0.96
C ILE A 6 5.03 -38.32 -0.17
N CYS A 7 4.32 -39.41 0.13
CA CYS A 7 3.05 -39.33 0.88
C CYS A 7 3.20 -39.17 2.40
N LEU A 8 4.38 -39.37 3.00
CA LEU A 8 4.56 -39.40 4.45
C LEU A 8 4.96 -38.04 5.07
N VAL A 9 5.24 -37.02 4.25
CA VAL A 9 5.66 -35.69 4.73
C VAL A 9 4.49 -34.69 4.81
N PHE A 10 3.32 -35.01 4.22
CA PHE A 10 2.17 -34.09 4.16
C PHE A 10 1.24 -34.12 5.38
N LEU A 11 1.50 -34.97 6.39
CA LEU A 11 0.56 -35.21 7.51
C LEU A 11 0.85 -34.41 8.80
N PHE A 12 1.90 -33.57 8.86
CA PHE A 12 2.35 -32.99 10.14
C PHE A 12 2.33 -31.46 10.25
N THR A 13 1.51 -30.77 9.46
CA THR A 13 1.27 -29.33 9.67
C THR A 13 -0.20 -29.05 9.98
N MET A 14 -0.78 -29.77 10.94
CA MET A 14 -2.02 -29.34 11.59
C MET A 14 -1.61 -28.29 12.64
N GLN A 15 -1.65 -27.02 12.27
CA GLN A 15 -1.49 -25.89 13.19
C GLN A 15 -2.49 -26.01 14.34
N GLN A 16 -1.99 -26.08 15.57
CA GLN A 16 -2.86 -26.05 16.75
C GLN A 16 -3.43 -24.64 16.91
N ALA A 17 -4.72 -24.48 16.64
CA ALA A 17 -5.47 -23.28 17.01
C ALA A 17 -5.66 -23.28 18.53
N GLN A 18 -4.92 -22.43 19.24
CA GLN A 18 -5.13 -22.19 20.68
C GLN A 18 -6.37 -21.31 20.84
N ALA A 19 -7.49 -21.90 21.27
CA ALA A 19 -8.69 -21.15 21.62
C ALA A 19 -8.73 -20.94 23.15
N GLU A 20 -8.64 -19.68 23.58
CA GLU A 20 -8.74 -19.31 24.99
C GLU A 20 -10.22 -19.18 25.39
N VAL A 21 -10.64 -19.92 26.44
CA VAL A 21 -12.01 -19.86 26.98
C VAL A 21 -11.99 -19.03 28.25
N TYR A 22 -12.72 -17.91 28.25
CA TYR A 22 -12.83 -16.98 29.37
C TYR A 22 -14.07 -17.31 30.22
N THR A 23 -13.91 -17.32 31.54
CA THR A 23 -15.01 -17.44 32.51
C THR A 23 -15.43 -16.07 32.99
N CYS A 24 -16.70 -15.70 32.76
CA CYS A 24 -17.26 -14.43 33.18
C CYS A 24 -18.43 -14.66 34.13
N THR A 25 -18.63 -13.75 35.09
CA THR A 25 -19.80 -13.73 35.96
C THR A 25 -20.73 -12.61 35.48
N VAL A 26 -21.92 -12.98 34.97
CA VAL A 26 -22.92 -12.03 34.47
C VAL A 26 -24.21 -12.23 35.27
N SER A 27 -24.63 -11.20 36.01
CA SER A 27 -25.84 -11.25 36.85
C SER A 27 -25.86 -12.45 37.82
N GLY A 28 -24.72 -12.75 38.44
CA GLY A 28 -24.57 -13.85 39.41
C GLY A 28 -24.46 -15.27 38.81
N LYS A 29 -24.55 -15.42 37.47
CA LYS A 29 -24.38 -16.70 36.78
C LYS A 29 -23.02 -16.79 36.11
N MET A 30 -22.38 -17.96 36.20
CA MET A 30 -21.13 -18.22 35.48
C MET A 30 -21.41 -18.55 34.02
N VAL A 31 -20.70 -17.89 33.11
CA VAL A 31 -20.78 -18.09 31.66
C VAL A 31 -19.38 -18.25 31.08
N TYR A 32 -19.22 -19.16 30.12
CA TYR A 32 -17.98 -19.40 29.40
C TYR A 32 -18.06 -18.76 28.01
N GLN A 33 -17.04 -18.03 27.61
CA GLN A 33 -17.02 -17.27 26.36
C GLN A 33 -15.68 -17.44 25.65
N GLY A 34 -15.69 -17.42 24.30
CA GLY A 34 -14.45 -17.40 23.51
C GLY A 34 -13.84 -16.00 23.34
N LYS A 35 -14.41 -14.98 23.98
CA LYS A 35 -13.92 -13.59 23.96
C LYS A 35 -13.76 -13.07 25.39
N PRO A 36 -12.83 -12.12 25.63
CA PRO A 36 -12.65 -11.52 26.94
C PRO A 36 -13.95 -10.94 27.50
N CYS A 37 -14.11 -11.02 28.82
CA CYS A 37 -15.29 -10.49 29.51
C CYS A 37 -15.46 -8.99 29.23
N ALA A 38 -16.72 -8.55 29.08
CA ALA A 38 -17.04 -7.14 28.90
C ALA A 38 -16.49 -6.31 30.08
N GLY A 39 -15.80 -5.21 29.77
CA GLY A 39 -15.18 -4.34 30.78
C GLY A 39 -13.91 -4.90 31.43
N SER A 40 -13.38 -6.05 30.98
CA SER A 40 -12.09 -6.54 31.46
C SER A 40 -10.95 -5.59 31.08
N LYS A 41 -9.94 -5.46 31.96
CA LYS A 41 -8.74 -4.64 31.70
C LYS A 41 -8.02 -5.06 30.41
N GLU A 42 -7.99 -6.36 30.14
CA GLU A 42 -7.41 -6.91 28.92
C GLU A 42 -8.16 -6.45 27.67
N LEU A 43 -9.51 -6.49 27.70
CA LEU A 43 -10.34 -5.99 26.60
C LEU A 43 -10.13 -4.48 26.41
N SER A 44 -10.09 -3.70 27.50
CA SER A 44 -9.83 -2.26 27.44
C SER A 44 -8.47 -1.95 26.80
N ASN A 45 -7.41 -2.66 27.21
CA ASN A 45 -6.08 -2.46 26.64
C ASN A 45 -6.04 -2.80 25.13
N LYS A 46 -6.65 -3.92 24.72
CA LYS A 46 -6.78 -4.29 23.31
C LYS A 46 -7.55 -3.24 22.51
N VAL A 47 -8.65 -2.71 23.06
CA VAL A 47 -9.43 -1.64 22.43
C VAL A 47 -8.61 -0.36 22.30
N THR A 48 -7.92 0.09 23.34
CA THR A 48 -7.06 1.28 23.30
C THR A 48 -5.93 1.13 22.28
N GLN A 49 -5.29 -0.04 22.22
CA GLN A 49 -4.27 -0.33 21.22
C GLN A 49 -4.83 -0.23 19.80
N SER A 50 -5.96 -0.90 19.52
CA SER A 50 -6.62 -0.82 18.22
C SER A 50 -7.05 0.61 17.87
N GLN A 51 -7.53 1.38 18.85
CA GLN A 51 -7.92 2.78 18.65
C GLN A 51 -6.72 3.65 18.26
N ASN A 52 -5.56 3.47 18.91
CA ASN A 52 -4.34 4.18 18.57
C ASN A 52 -3.87 3.82 17.16
N GLN A 53 -3.89 2.54 16.81
CA GLN A 53 -3.55 2.09 15.45
C GLN A 53 -4.49 2.68 14.39
N ILE A 54 -5.80 2.68 14.67
CA ILE A 54 -6.79 3.30 13.78
C ILE A 54 -6.51 4.80 13.64
N LYS A 55 -6.23 5.49 14.76
CA LYS A 55 -5.92 6.93 14.75
C LYS A 55 -4.69 7.23 13.88
N GLU A 56 -3.61 6.47 14.02
CA GLU A 56 -2.41 6.60 13.18
C GLU A 56 -2.72 6.41 11.69
N ILE A 57 -3.53 5.41 11.35
CA ILE A 57 -3.98 5.16 9.95
C ILE A 57 -4.85 6.31 9.43
N GLN A 58 -5.73 6.86 10.27
CA GLN A 58 -6.57 8.00 9.88
C GLN A 58 -5.72 9.25 9.62
N GLU A 59 -4.74 9.52 10.47
CA GLU A 59 -3.82 10.64 10.32
C GLU A 59 -2.93 10.49 9.07
N SER A 60 -2.41 9.30 8.80
CA SER A 60 -1.63 9.04 7.59
C SER A 60 -2.49 9.19 6.34
N ALA A 61 -3.71 8.62 6.33
CA ALA A 61 -4.63 8.74 5.20
C ALA A 61 -5.07 10.19 4.95
N ALA A 62 -5.24 11.00 6.00
CA ALA A 62 -5.54 12.42 5.87
C ALA A 62 -4.36 13.18 5.25
N LYS A 63 -3.14 12.91 5.70
CA LYS A 63 -1.92 13.50 5.12
C LYS A 63 -1.75 13.13 3.65
N ASP A 64 -1.91 11.86 3.30
CA ASP A 64 -1.81 11.38 1.92
C ASP A 64 -2.89 11.99 1.01
N ARG A 65 -4.09 12.22 1.55
CA ARG A 65 -5.17 12.90 0.84
C ARG A 65 -4.82 14.37 0.56
N LEU A 66 -4.29 15.08 1.55
CA LEU A 66 -3.84 16.46 1.39
C LEU A 66 -2.68 16.56 0.39
N GLU A 67 -1.71 15.65 0.48
CA GLU A 67 -0.60 15.59 -0.47
C GLU A 67 -1.11 15.38 -1.89
N ARG A 68 -1.97 14.37 -2.12
CA ARG A 68 -2.58 14.10 -3.43
C ARG A 68 -3.38 15.29 -3.96
N ALA A 69 -4.14 15.97 -3.11
CA ALA A 69 -4.89 17.17 -3.48
C ALA A 69 -3.98 18.37 -3.83
N SER A 70 -2.76 18.40 -3.30
CA SER A 70 -1.80 19.48 -3.57
C SER A 70 -1.02 19.30 -4.88
N ARG A 71 -1.00 18.08 -5.44
CA ARG A 71 -0.29 17.76 -6.69
C ARG A 71 -0.81 18.62 -7.84
N LYS A 72 0.10 19.01 -8.73
CA LYS A 72 -0.19 19.87 -9.89
C LYS A 72 0.01 19.08 -11.18
N GLU A 73 -0.69 19.48 -12.24
CA GLU A 73 -0.41 18.96 -13.57
C GLU A 73 1.07 19.21 -13.95
N PRO A 74 1.71 18.27 -14.67
CA PRO A 74 3.08 18.46 -15.13
C PRO A 74 3.15 19.67 -16.06
N LYS A 75 4.25 20.41 -15.97
CA LYS A 75 4.50 21.62 -16.78
C LYS A 75 5.90 21.58 -17.37
N ILE A 76 6.05 22.21 -18.53
CA ILE A 76 7.36 22.43 -19.15
C ILE A 76 8.31 23.10 -18.16
N GLY A 77 9.54 22.60 -18.09
CA GLY A 77 10.60 23.04 -17.19
C GLY A 77 10.72 22.27 -15.88
N MET A 78 9.69 21.49 -15.48
CA MET A 78 9.77 20.63 -14.29
C MET A 78 10.87 19.58 -14.45
N THR A 79 11.53 19.28 -13.34
CA THR A 79 12.46 18.16 -13.21
C THR A 79 11.74 16.81 -13.15
N LYS A 80 12.47 15.71 -13.31
CA LYS A 80 11.94 14.35 -13.17
C LYS A 80 11.24 14.13 -11.82
N ALA A 81 11.87 14.57 -10.73
CA ALA A 81 11.30 14.44 -9.37
C ALA A 81 10.04 15.28 -9.16
N GLU A 82 9.93 16.46 -9.80
CA GLU A 82 8.71 17.26 -9.78
C GLU A 82 7.60 16.62 -10.63
N ALA A 83 7.96 16.02 -11.76
CA ALA A 83 7.03 15.28 -12.61
C ALA A 83 6.44 14.04 -11.89
N GLU A 84 7.25 13.29 -11.14
CA GLU A 84 6.77 12.16 -10.32
C GLU A 84 5.80 12.60 -9.21
N LYS A 85 5.98 13.81 -8.69
CA LYS A 85 5.09 14.43 -7.69
C LYS A 85 3.90 15.15 -8.31
N SER A 86 3.79 15.16 -9.64
CA SER A 86 2.65 15.72 -10.36
C SER A 86 1.41 14.83 -10.24
N THR A 87 0.28 15.30 -10.78
CA THR A 87 -0.94 14.49 -10.91
C THR A 87 -0.77 13.26 -11.80
N TRP A 88 0.25 13.22 -12.67
CA TRP A 88 0.50 12.07 -13.55
C TRP A 88 1.27 10.94 -12.85
N GLY A 89 2.06 11.25 -11.82
CA GLY A 89 2.81 10.24 -11.07
C GLY A 89 3.93 9.58 -11.89
N TYR A 90 4.21 8.31 -11.57
CA TYR A 90 5.23 7.52 -12.25
C TYR A 90 4.75 7.00 -13.61
N PRO A 91 5.62 6.97 -14.64
CA PRO A 91 5.27 6.48 -15.96
C PRO A 91 5.23 4.95 -16.02
N ASP A 92 4.47 4.40 -16.97
CA ASP A 92 4.46 2.96 -17.28
C ASP A 92 5.72 2.50 -18.00
N LYS A 93 6.36 3.41 -18.74
CA LYS A 93 7.60 3.14 -19.47
C LYS A 93 8.43 4.41 -19.62
N VAL A 94 9.74 4.26 -19.49
CA VAL A 94 10.72 5.30 -19.82
C VAL A 94 11.59 4.81 -20.97
N ASN A 95 11.73 5.63 -22.00
CA ASN A 95 12.73 5.45 -23.05
C ASN A 95 13.79 6.54 -22.89
N THR A 96 15.07 6.17 -22.88
CA THR A 96 16.19 7.12 -22.74
C THR A 96 17.12 7.02 -23.94
N THR A 97 17.52 8.18 -24.46
CA THR A 97 18.49 8.33 -25.55
C THR A 97 19.56 9.33 -25.14
N THR A 98 20.79 8.86 -24.99
CA THR A 98 21.94 9.72 -24.70
C THR A 98 22.69 10.04 -25.98
N ALA A 99 22.77 11.33 -26.32
CA ALA A 99 23.61 11.86 -27.39
C ALA A 99 24.88 12.47 -26.82
N ALA A 100 25.84 12.80 -27.68
CA ALA A 100 27.17 13.28 -27.27
C ALA A 100 27.18 14.50 -26.32
N ARG A 101 26.10 15.30 -26.29
CA ARG A 101 26.00 16.51 -25.45
C ARG A 101 24.70 16.62 -24.66
N ASN A 102 23.73 15.76 -24.93
CA ASN A 102 22.38 15.88 -24.36
C ASN A 102 21.82 14.50 -24.05
N GLU A 103 21.01 14.43 -23.01
CA GLU A 103 20.18 13.28 -22.70
C GLU A 103 18.72 13.60 -23.00
N PHE A 104 18.05 12.71 -23.71
CA PHE A 104 16.63 12.79 -24.01
C PHE A 104 15.92 11.64 -23.34
N GLU A 105 14.82 11.92 -22.64
CA GLU A 105 13.95 10.87 -22.11
C GLU A 105 12.52 11.09 -22.58
N GLN A 106 11.80 9.99 -22.77
CA GLN A 106 10.37 9.98 -23.00
C GLN A 106 9.71 9.10 -21.95
N TRP A 107 8.82 9.69 -21.18
CA TRP A 107 8.00 9.00 -20.20
C TRP A 107 6.62 8.76 -20.80
N ILE A 108 6.16 7.52 -20.77
CA ILE A 108 4.93 7.05 -21.41
C ILE A 108 3.93 6.67 -20.33
N TYR A 109 2.74 7.23 -20.42
CA TYR A 109 1.59 6.97 -19.54
C TYR A 109 0.47 6.35 -20.35
N ARG A 110 0.22 5.06 -20.18
CA ARG A 110 -0.79 4.29 -20.89
C ARG A 110 -2.11 4.42 -20.15
N THR A 111 -3.13 4.96 -20.83
CA THR A 111 -4.50 4.94 -20.31
C THR A 111 -5.32 3.90 -21.09
N PRO A 112 -6.08 3.01 -20.42
CA PRO A 112 -6.84 1.96 -21.12
C PRO A 112 -7.88 2.51 -22.12
N TYR A 113 -8.35 3.74 -21.91
CA TYR A 113 -9.52 4.28 -22.62
C TYR A 113 -9.28 5.59 -23.37
N SER A 114 -8.16 6.29 -23.15
CA SER A 114 -7.92 7.64 -23.72
C SER A 114 -6.57 7.78 -24.44
N GLY A 115 -5.98 6.66 -24.87
CA GLY A 115 -4.69 6.66 -25.54
C GLY A 115 -3.50 6.75 -24.57
N SER A 116 -2.33 7.11 -25.07
CA SER A 116 -1.12 7.26 -24.25
C SER A 116 -0.73 8.73 -24.19
N LYS A 117 -0.32 9.18 -23.00
CA LYS A 117 0.24 10.52 -22.78
C LYS A 117 1.74 10.43 -22.62
N TYR A 118 2.43 11.51 -22.93
CA TYR A 118 3.89 11.53 -22.97
C TYR A 118 4.45 12.79 -22.31
N LEU A 119 5.52 12.62 -21.54
CA LEU A 119 6.41 13.71 -21.14
C LEU A 119 7.75 13.51 -21.82
N HIS A 120 8.23 14.55 -22.48
CA HIS A 120 9.54 14.56 -23.13
C HIS A 120 10.49 15.40 -22.29
N PHE A 121 11.66 14.85 -21.98
CA PHE A 121 12.69 15.51 -21.22
C PHE A 121 13.92 15.76 -22.08
N THR A 122 14.62 16.85 -21.78
CA THR A 122 15.97 17.12 -22.26
C THR A 122 16.81 17.53 -21.06
N ASN A 123 17.91 16.81 -20.82
CA ASN A 123 18.80 17.00 -19.68
C ASN A 123 18.03 17.07 -18.34
N GLY A 124 17.06 16.16 -18.16
CA GLY A 124 16.29 16.02 -16.92
C GLY A 124 15.15 17.02 -16.70
N LYS A 125 14.83 17.89 -17.68
CA LYS A 125 13.70 18.83 -17.61
C LYS A 125 12.67 18.58 -18.69
N ILE A 126 11.38 18.72 -18.36
CA ILE A 126 10.28 18.60 -19.34
C ILE A 126 10.43 19.69 -20.40
N THR A 127 10.49 19.29 -21.66
CA THR A 127 10.51 20.19 -22.83
C THR A 127 9.22 20.13 -23.64
N SER A 128 8.49 19.01 -23.59
CA SER A 128 7.20 18.86 -24.29
C SER A 128 6.26 17.90 -23.56
N ILE A 129 4.95 18.10 -23.77
CA ILE A 129 3.85 17.27 -23.26
C ILE A 129 2.96 16.90 -24.45
N SER A 130 2.59 15.63 -24.60
CA SER A 130 1.79 15.14 -25.74
C SER A 130 0.75 14.11 -25.30
N ASN A 131 -0.34 13.98 -26.07
CA ASN A 131 -1.49 13.12 -25.80
C ASN A 131 -2.04 12.47 -27.07
#